data_AF-A0A0G1P910-F1
#
_entry.id   AF-A0A0G1P910-F1
#
_cell.length_a   1.000
_cell.length_b   1.000
_cell.length_c   1.000
_cell.angle_alpha   90.00
_cell.angle_beta   90.00
_cell.angle_gamma   90.00
#
_symmetry.space_group_name_H-M   'P 1'
#
loop_
_entity.id
_entity.type
_entity.pdbx_description
1 polymer ?
#
loop_
_entity_poly.entity_id
_entity_poly.type
_entity_poly.pdbx_seq_one_letter_code
_entity_poly.pdbx_strand_id
1 'polypeptide(L)'
;MPNQSTFFLAVLLVSFVVQVSYYHTISLADDVKWVERVKNLSHDILQLPIHIDFKDNHDNFRYGGHPGTSILLPAAIAFRLGAHPQYSLLATIAFINALVIASIVLTCHTLRPYSSWWLIAGFIVTIHPLYFYGTPTNVVIGPTIALLFLLALLVYEKRSRPLSTRLAWFISFIIGLGLSTRLPDTTFIAVPLIVFMSAYISFQHLLLIVAASIFFAILFNPFFWFIPIEYIKTIILSTASHIVDTGSPGFQLTPLWVLYYTPLTTISIFLAVLSFICNRKKIPVSAPFLLTLFLITAAFPFITNVRYLTLARQLTRLFIVSAIVFGFSFLAIYNLILPGFQGAI
;
A
#
# COMPACT_ATOMS: atom_id res chain seq x y z
N MET A 1 -0.16 -3.33 -30.10
CA MET A 1 0.03 -3.37 -28.64
C MET A 1 -1.08 -4.25 -28.06
N PRO A 2 -0.79 -5.15 -27.11
CA PRO A 2 -1.82 -5.95 -26.46
C PRO A 2 -2.89 -5.04 -25.84
N ASN A 3 -4.15 -5.47 -25.90
CA ASN A 3 -5.25 -4.78 -25.21
C ASN A 3 -4.88 -4.62 -23.73
N GLN A 4 -4.98 -3.39 -23.20
CA GLN A 4 -4.65 -3.09 -21.80
C GLN A 4 -5.37 -4.02 -20.81
N SER A 5 -6.59 -4.44 -21.17
CA SER A 5 -7.39 -5.39 -20.38
C SER A 5 -6.73 -6.77 -20.32
N THR A 6 -6.27 -7.30 -21.46
CA THR A 6 -5.57 -8.59 -21.54
C THR A 6 -4.24 -8.53 -20.81
N PHE A 7 -3.51 -7.42 -20.93
CA PHE A 7 -2.25 -7.21 -20.22
C PHE A 7 -2.47 -7.18 -18.70
N PHE A 8 -3.47 -6.44 -18.21
CA PHE A 8 -3.83 -6.40 -16.79
C PHE A 8 -4.21 -7.79 -16.27
N LEU A 9 -5.06 -8.53 -16.99
CA LEU A 9 -5.48 -9.88 -16.59
C LEU A 9 -4.31 -10.87 -16.55
N ALA A 10 -3.38 -10.79 -17.50
CA ALA A 10 -2.18 -11.63 -17.50
C ALA A 10 -1.31 -11.36 -16.27
N VAL A 11 -1.03 -10.09 -15.96
CA VAL A 11 -0.25 -9.72 -14.77
C VAL A 11 -0.99 -10.10 -13.49
N LEU A 12 -2.31 -9.92 -13.44
CA LEU A 12 -3.14 -10.33 -12.31
C LEU A 12 -3.04 -11.83 -12.05
N LEU A 13 -3.20 -12.66 -13.09
CA LEU A 13 -3.13 -14.12 -12.98
C LEU A 13 -1.75 -14.57 -12.50
N VAL A 14 -0.69 -14.07 -13.13
CA VAL A 14 0.70 -14.43 -12.76
C VAL A 14 0.99 -13.99 -11.32
N SER A 15 0.65 -12.75 -10.96
CA SER A 15 0.87 -12.24 -9.61
C SER A 15 0.07 -13.04 -8.58
N PHE A 16 -1.17 -13.41 -8.89
CA PHE A 16 -2.01 -14.22 -7.99
C PHE A 16 -1.42 -15.60 -7.75
N VAL A 17 -1.02 -16.32 -8.81
CA VAL A 17 -0.39 -17.65 -8.70
C VAL A 17 0.88 -17.57 -7.86
N VAL A 18 1.72 -16.56 -8.10
CA VAL A 18 2.94 -16.35 -7.33
C VAL A 18 2.60 -16.06 -5.87
N GLN A 19 1.71 -15.11 -5.59
CA GLN A 19 1.33 -14.74 -4.21
C GLN A 19 0.72 -15.92 -3.43
N VAL A 20 -0.16 -16.72 -4.05
CA VAL A 20 -0.70 -17.94 -3.43
C VAL A 20 0.40 -18.94 -3.10
N SER A 21 1.33 -19.16 -4.05
CA SER A 21 2.47 -20.06 -3.84
C SER A 21 3.37 -19.58 -2.69
N TYR A 22 3.63 -18.28 -2.63
CA TYR A 22 4.39 -17.66 -1.54
C TYR A 22 3.73 -17.89 -0.18
N TYR A 23 2.45 -17.57 -0.03
CA TYR A 23 1.76 -17.71 1.26
C TYR A 23 1.50 -19.16 1.70
N HIS A 24 1.59 -20.13 0.79
CA HIS A 24 1.63 -21.54 1.17
C HIS A 24 2.93 -21.93 1.90
N THR A 25 4.02 -21.21 1.64
CA THR A 25 5.35 -21.54 2.17
C THR A 25 5.77 -20.69 3.37
N ILE A 26 5.02 -19.65 3.70
CA ILE A 26 5.43 -18.60 4.65
C ILE A 26 4.30 -18.28 5.61
N SER A 27 4.62 -18.19 6.90
CA SER A 27 3.69 -17.70 7.95
C SER A 27 3.70 -16.18 8.03
N LEU A 28 2.52 -15.57 8.05
CA LEU A 28 2.37 -14.13 8.31
C LEU A 28 2.54 -13.82 9.80
N ALA A 29 2.94 -12.60 10.13
CA ALA A 29 2.97 -12.18 11.52
C ALA A 29 1.56 -12.11 12.11
N ASP A 30 1.39 -12.65 13.32
CA ASP A 30 0.11 -12.74 14.05
C ASP A 30 -0.98 -13.56 13.31
N ASP A 31 -0.61 -14.47 12.42
CA ASP A 31 -1.54 -15.26 11.59
C ASP A 31 -2.68 -15.93 12.38
N VAL A 32 -2.39 -16.56 13.51
CA VAL A 32 -3.39 -17.19 14.39
C VAL A 32 -4.46 -16.18 14.82
N LYS A 33 -4.05 -14.98 15.24
CA LYS A 33 -4.98 -13.91 15.66
C LYS A 33 -5.83 -13.43 14.49
N TRP A 34 -5.27 -13.35 13.29
CA TRP A 34 -6.03 -12.97 12.10
C TRP A 34 -7.02 -14.04 11.66
N VAL A 35 -6.66 -15.32 11.76
CA VAL A 35 -7.58 -16.44 11.49
C VAL A 35 -8.74 -16.44 12.48
N GLU A 36 -8.49 -16.17 13.76
CA GLU A 36 -9.55 -16.04 14.76
C GLU A 36 -10.48 -14.86 14.47
N ARG A 37 -9.94 -13.71 14.05
CA ARG A 37 -10.73 -12.55 13.60
C ARG A 37 -11.63 -12.86 12.41
N VAL A 38 -11.17 -13.66 11.45
CA VAL A 38 -11.98 -14.13 10.33
C VAL A 38 -13.16 -14.97 10.83
N LYS A 39 -12.90 -15.91 11.75
CA LYS A 39 -13.97 -16.73 12.36
C LYS A 39 -14.99 -15.86 13.10
N ASN A 40 -14.51 -14.98 13.98
CA ASN A 40 -15.37 -14.08 14.75
C ASN A 40 -16.22 -13.21 13.82
N LEU A 41 -15.62 -12.55 12.82
CA LEU A 41 -16.35 -11.67 11.91
C LEU A 41 -17.40 -12.42 11.08
N SER A 42 -17.13 -13.68 10.71
CA SER A 42 -18.09 -14.49 9.95
C SER A 42 -19.36 -14.83 10.73
N HIS A 43 -19.28 -14.86 12.06
CA HIS A 43 -20.42 -15.04 12.95
C HIS A 43 -21.09 -13.70 13.25
N ASP A 44 -20.28 -12.69 13.61
CA ASP A 44 -20.76 -11.41 14.08
C ASP A 44 -21.43 -10.58 12.95
N ILE A 45 -21.01 -10.72 11.68
CA ILE A 45 -21.57 -9.94 10.57
C ILE A 45 -23.08 -10.17 10.33
N LEU A 46 -23.62 -11.29 10.80
CA LEU A 46 -25.05 -11.61 10.74
C LEU A 46 -25.79 -11.33 12.05
N GLN A 47 -25.06 -11.08 13.14
CA GLN A 47 -25.61 -10.81 14.46
C GLN A 47 -25.50 -9.32 14.74
N LEU A 48 -26.55 -8.59 14.34
CA LEU A 48 -26.62 -7.15 14.59
C LEU A 48 -27.07 -6.88 16.03
N PRO A 49 -26.44 -5.92 16.75
CA PRO A 49 -25.29 -5.11 16.34
C PRO A 49 -23.93 -5.80 16.54
N ILE A 50 -22.96 -5.52 15.65
CA ILE A 50 -21.57 -5.95 15.83
C ILE A 50 -20.95 -5.13 16.96
N HIS A 51 -20.57 -5.74 18.09
CA HIS A 51 -19.86 -5.00 19.15
C HIS A 51 -18.34 -5.10 18.99
N ILE A 52 -17.66 -3.95 18.86
CA ILE A 52 -16.19 -3.86 18.75
C ILE A 52 -15.50 -4.20 20.08
N ASP A 53 -16.18 -3.96 21.20
CA ASP A 53 -15.64 -4.09 22.55
C ASP A 53 -15.63 -5.53 23.08
N PHE A 54 -16.12 -6.50 22.29
CA PHE A 54 -16.05 -7.90 22.70
C PHE A 54 -14.60 -8.29 22.88
N LYS A 55 -14.27 -8.64 24.12
CA LYS A 55 -13.02 -9.29 24.43
C LYS A 55 -13.15 -10.78 24.14
N ASP A 56 -12.07 -11.39 23.68
CA ASP A 56 -11.96 -12.84 23.56
C ASP A 56 -11.92 -13.48 24.97
N ASN A 57 -11.85 -14.80 25.02
CA ASN A 57 -11.77 -15.57 26.27
C ASN A 57 -10.49 -15.27 27.09
N HIS A 58 -9.59 -14.44 26.57
CA HIS A 58 -8.33 -14.01 27.17
C HIS A 58 -8.29 -12.50 27.44
N ASP A 59 -9.46 -11.85 27.47
CA ASP A 59 -9.62 -10.42 27.76
C ASP A 59 -8.98 -9.47 26.71
N ASN A 60 -8.66 -9.97 25.51
CA ASN A 60 -8.17 -9.14 24.40
C ASN A 60 -9.30 -8.70 23.48
N PHE A 61 -9.27 -7.47 22.96
CA PHE A 61 -10.25 -7.01 21.97
C PHE A 61 -10.29 -7.91 20.72
N ARG A 62 -11.46 -8.49 20.41
CA ARG A 62 -11.70 -9.39 19.28
C ARG A 62 -11.23 -8.80 17.96
N TYR A 63 -11.50 -7.52 17.71
CA TYR A 63 -11.18 -6.88 16.43
C TYR A 63 -9.98 -5.92 16.48
N GLY A 64 -9.55 -5.50 17.67
CA GLY A 64 -8.44 -4.56 17.88
C GLY A 64 -8.62 -3.20 17.21
N GLY A 65 -7.87 -2.19 17.64
CA GLY A 65 -7.94 -0.82 17.08
C GLY A 65 -7.27 -0.64 15.70
N HIS A 66 -6.90 -1.72 15.01
CA HIS A 66 -6.20 -1.66 13.74
C HIS A 66 -7.11 -2.12 12.61
N PRO A 67 -7.55 -1.19 11.72
CA PRO A 67 -8.31 -1.54 10.53
C PRO A 67 -7.58 -2.63 9.74
N GLY A 68 -8.35 -3.44 9.05
CA GLY A 68 -7.93 -4.55 8.20
C GLY A 68 -9.17 -5.22 7.61
N THR A 69 -10.29 -4.49 7.58
CA THR A 69 -11.61 -5.00 7.27
C THR A 69 -11.78 -5.26 5.78
N SER A 70 -11.06 -4.52 4.95
CA SER A 70 -10.85 -4.83 3.53
C SER A 70 -10.33 -6.26 3.30
N ILE A 71 -9.58 -6.82 4.26
CA ILE A 71 -9.08 -8.20 4.23
C ILE A 71 -10.05 -9.13 4.99
N LEU A 72 -10.46 -8.75 6.20
CA LEU A 72 -11.28 -9.61 7.06
C LEU A 72 -12.66 -9.89 6.46
N LEU A 73 -13.30 -8.90 5.85
CA LEU A 73 -14.67 -9.03 5.32
C LEU A 73 -14.74 -10.09 4.21
N PRO A 74 -14.00 -9.99 3.10
CA PRO A 74 -13.99 -11.03 2.08
C PRO A 74 -13.52 -12.40 2.60
N ALA A 75 -12.54 -12.44 3.50
CA ALA A 75 -12.09 -13.68 4.11
C ALA A 75 -13.18 -14.34 4.98
N ALA A 76 -13.94 -13.55 5.75
CA ALA A 76 -15.05 -14.01 6.58
C ALA A 76 -16.21 -14.52 5.72
N ILE A 77 -16.52 -13.83 4.62
CA ILE A 77 -17.51 -14.30 3.63
C ILE A 77 -17.07 -15.63 3.04
N ALA A 78 -15.81 -15.77 2.60
CA ALA A 78 -15.30 -17.02 2.04
C ALA A 78 -15.32 -18.17 3.06
N PHE A 79 -14.92 -17.91 4.31
CA PHE A 79 -15.03 -18.90 5.39
C PHE A 79 -16.49 -19.33 5.61
N ARG A 80 -17.43 -18.38 5.60
CA ARG A 80 -18.87 -18.67 5.73
C ARG A 80 -19.41 -19.53 4.59
N LEU A 81 -18.86 -19.39 3.39
CA LEU A 81 -19.18 -20.23 2.22
C LEU A 81 -18.53 -21.62 2.27
N GLY A 82 -17.84 -21.98 3.37
CA GLY A 82 -17.31 -23.31 3.62
C GLY A 82 -15.80 -23.48 3.38
N ALA A 83 -15.08 -22.42 2.99
CA ALA A 83 -13.63 -22.49 2.87
C ALA A 83 -12.96 -22.55 4.25
N HIS A 84 -11.76 -23.13 4.35
CA HIS A 84 -10.98 -23.12 5.60
C HIS A 84 -10.51 -21.69 5.95
N PRO A 85 -10.62 -21.22 7.20
CA PRO A 85 -10.46 -19.80 7.54
C PRO A 85 -9.05 -19.27 7.25
N GLN A 86 -8.03 -20.11 7.40
CA GLN A 86 -6.65 -19.75 7.03
C GLN A 86 -6.51 -19.57 5.51
N TYR A 87 -7.07 -20.47 4.70
CA TYR A 87 -6.99 -20.35 3.24
C TYR A 87 -7.84 -19.18 2.74
N SER A 88 -9.00 -18.92 3.35
CA SER A 88 -9.81 -17.74 3.06
C SER A 88 -9.03 -16.44 3.28
N LEU A 89 -8.30 -16.33 4.39
CA LEU A 89 -7.46 -15.18 4.70
C LEU A 89 -6.33 -15.02 3.68
N LEU A 90 -5.55 -16.08 3.44
CA LEU A 90 -4.39 -16.03 2.53
C LEU A 90 -4.81 -15.77 1.08
N ALA A 91 -5.87 -16.42 0.60
CA ALA A 91 -6.41 -16.21 -0.74
C ALA A 91 -6.89 -14.77 -0.94
N THR A 92 -7.53 -14.20 0.09
CA THR A 92 -7.96 -12.79 0.07
C THR A 92 -6.78 -11.83 -0.04
N ILE A 93 -5.74 -12.03 0.79
CA ILE A 93 -4.52 -11.21 0.76
C ILE A 93 -3.85 -11.33 -0.61
N ALA A 94 -3.67 -12.55 -1.12
CA ALA A 94 -3.08 -12.81 -2.42
C ALA A 94 -3.86 -12.14 -3.55
N PHE A 95 -5.20 -12.21 -3.50
CA PHE A 95 -6.06 -11.59 -4.51
C PHE A 95 -5.97 -10.07 -4.49
N ILE A 96 -6.06 -9.44 -3.31
CA ILE A 96 -5.93 -7.98 -3.18
C ILE A 96 -4.54 -7.53 -3.63
N ASN A 97 -3.48 -8.20 -3.20
CA ASN A 97 -2.12 -7.88 -3.63
C ASN A 97 -1.97 -8.02 -5.15
N ALA A 98 -2.47 -9.10 -5.74
CA ALA A 98 -2.38 -9.31 -7.19
C ALA A 98 -3.12 -8.23 -7.97
N LEU A 99 -4.28 -7.77 -7.51
CA LEU A 99 -5.00 -6.63 -8.09
C LEU A 99 -4.19 -5.34 -8.01
N VAL A 100 -3.59 -5.04 -6.86
CA VAL A 100 -2.77 -3.85 -6.66
C VAL A 100 -1.49 -3.92 -7.50
N ILE A 101 -0.81 -5.08 -7.54
CA ILE A 101 0.39 -5.32 -8.37
C ILE A 101 0.06 -5.13 -9.85
N ALA A 102 -1.01 -5.76 -10.36
CA ALA A 102 -1.43 -5.59 -11.74
C ALA A 102 -1.73 -4.12 -12.07
N SER A 103 -2.32 -3.38 -11.12
CA SER A 103 -2.58 -1.95 -11.24
C SER A 103 -1.32 -1.10 -11.25
N ILE A 104 -0.32 -1.44 -10.41
CA ILE A 104 1.01 -0.81 -10.39
C ILE A 104 1.67 -1.02 -11.75
N VAL A 105 1.74 -2.27 -12.21
CA VAL A 105 2.38 -2.64 -13.48
C VAL A 105 1.71 -1.94 -14.67
N LEU A 106 0.37 -1.94 -14.72
CA LEU A 106 -0.39 -1.23 -15.74
C LEU A 106 -0.15 0.29 -15.69
N THR A 107 -0.09 0.88 -14.49
CA THR A 107 0.17 2.31 -14.31
C THR A 107 1.59 2.66 -14.77
N CYS A 108 2.60 1.88 -14.39
CA CYS A 108 3.98 2.03 -14.87
C CYS A 108 4.07 1.90 -16.40
N HIS A 109 3.42 0.89 -16.99
CA HIS A 109 3.36 0.72 -18.44
C HIS A 109 2.66 1.90 -19.12
N THR A 110 1.60 2.43 -18.52
CA THR A 110 0.86 3.59 -19.03
C THR A 110 1.68 4.88 -18.97
N LEU A 111 2.49 5.05 -17.93
CA LEU A 111 3.39 6.19 -17.79
C LEU A 111 4.58 6.10 -18.76
N ARG A 112 5.16 4.91 -18.96
CA ARG A 112 6.34 4.69 -19.82
C ARG A 112 6.22 3.35 -20.57
N PRO A 113 5.47 3.27 -21.69
CA PRO A 113 5.17 2.00 -22.37
C PRO A 113 6.39 1.32 -23.01
N TYR A 114 7.38 2.10 -23.43
CA TYR A 114 8.61 1.59 -24.07
C TYR A 114 9.71 1.22 -23.08
N SER A 115 9.47 1.41 -21.78
CA SER A 115 10.46 1.14 -20.75
C SER A 115 10.19 -0.21 -20.08
N SER A 116 11.25 -0.93 -19.72
CA SER A 116 11.16 -2.14 -18.88
C SER A 116 10.76 -1.85 -17.43
N TRP A 117 10.42 -0.60 -17.12
CA TRP A 117 10.00 -0.16 -15.78
C TRP A 117 8.89 -1.00 -15.17
N TRP A 118 7.85 -1.27 -15.95
CA TRP A 118 6.69 -2.02 -15.48
C TRP A 118 7.03 -3.46 -15.12
N LEU A 119 7.99 -4.10 -15.81
CA LEU A 119 8.46 -5.45 -15.48
C LEU A 119 9.20 -5.47 -14.16
N ILE A 120 10.16 -4.55 -13.98
CA ILE A 120 10.98 -4.52 -12.76
C ILE A 120 10.12 -4.11 -11.56
N ALA A 121 9.19 -3.16 -11.73
CA ALA A 121 8.21 -2.82 -10.71
C ALA A 121 7.37 -4.05 -10.34
N GLY A 122 6.80 -4.73 -11.34
CA GLY A 122 6.04 -5.97 -11.13
C GLY A 122 6.81 -7.01 -10.35
N PHE A 123 8.07 -7.28 -10.74
CA PHE A 123 8.94 -8.22 -10.05
C PHE A 123 9.18 -7.81 -8.58
N ILE A 124 9.65 -6.60 -8.33
CA ILE A 124 9.94 -6.10 -6.97
C ILE A 124 8.70 -6.20 -6.07
N VAL A 125 7.53 -5.75 -6.55
CA VAL A 125 6.33 -5.80 -5.73
C VAL A 125 5.87 -7.24 -5.54
N THR A 126 6.00 -8.12 -6.54
CA THR A 126 5.55 -9.51 -6.41
C THR A 126 6.39 -10.32 -5.44
N ILE A 127 7.70 -10.10 -5.38
CA ILE A 127 8.62 -10.95 -4.59
C ILE A 127 9.23 -10.24 -3.36
N HIS A 128 8.66 -9.12 -2.93
CA HIS A 128 9.28 -8.30 -1.89
C HIS A 128 9.45 -9.08 -0.56
N PRO A 129 10.63 -9.03 0.09
CA PRO A 129 10.91 -9.64 1.39
C PRO A 129 9.97 -9.20 2.55
N LEU A 130 9.08 -8.26 2.31
CA LEU A 130 8.16 -7.77 3.32
C LEU A 130 6.96 -8.65 3.56
N TYR A 131 6.66 -9.50 2.60
CA TYR A 131 5.62 -10.50 2.74
C TYR A 131 5.98 -11.56 3.78
N PHE A 132 7.25 -11.64 4.19
CA PHE A 132 7.74 -12.65 5.13
C PHE A 132 7.58 -12.28 6.61
N TYR A 133 7.50 -11.00 6.94
CA TYR A 133 7.50 -10.53 8.34
C TYR A 133 6.41 -9.49 8.63
N GLY A 134 5.52 -9.26 7.67
CA GLY A 134 4.41 -8.32 7.79
C GLY A 134 3.16 -8.95 8.40
N THR A 135 2.38 -8.16 9.13
CA THR A 135 0.97 -8.49 9.39
C THR A 135 0.19 -8.39 8.07
N PRO A 136 -0.94 -9.09 7.89
CA PRO A 136 -1.79 -9.00 6.70
C PRO A 136 -2.01 -7.57 6.16
N THR A 137 -2.30 -6.64 7.07
CA THR A 137 -2.49 -5.22 6.77
C THR A 137 -1.23 -4.51 6.26
N ASN A 138 -0.04 -4.88 6.73
CA ASN A 138 1.23 -4.30 6.26
C ASN A 138 1.53 -4.72 4.83
N VAL A 139 1.22 -5.97 4.54
CA VAL A 139 1.47 -6.62 3.27
C VAL A 139 0.63 -6.00 2.17
N VAL A 140 -0.63 -5.67 2.46
CA VAL A 140 -1.52 -4.97 1.51
C VAL A 140 -1.25 -3.47 1.43
N ILE A 141 -0.94 -2.81 2.55
CA ILE A 141 -0.82 -1.35 2.56
C ILE A 141 0.42 -0.85 1.81
N GLY A 142 1.55 -1.58 1.86
CA GLY A 142 2.78 -1.22 1.16
C GLY A 142 2.58 -0.97 -0.34
N PRO A 143 2.13 -1.98 -1.12
CA PRO A 143 1.86 -1.80 -2.54
C PRO A 143 0.71 -0.81 -2.80
N THR A 144 -0.30 -0.74 -1.92
CA THR A 144 -1.40 0.23 -2.05
C THR A 144 -0.88 1.67 -2.01
N ILE A 145 0.00 2.00 -1.06
CA ILE A 145 0.60 3.33 -0.97
C ILE A 145 1.45 3.61 -2.21
N ALA A 146 2.24 2.65 -2.67
CA ALA A 146 3.04 2.82 -3.87
C ALA A 146 2.18 3.11 -5.12
N LEU A 147 1.04 2.42 -5.25
CA LEU A 147 0.07 2.71 -6.30
C LEU A 147 -0.49 4.14 -6.18
N LEU A 148 -0.80 4.63 -4.97
CA LEU A 148 -1.27 6.01 -4.77
C LEU A 148 -0.26 7.05 -5.28
N PHE A 149 1.03 6.85 -5.01
CA PHE A 149 2.08 7.73 -5.56
C PHE A 149 2.16 7.65 -7.08
N LEU A 150 2.06 6.46 -7.67
CA LEU A 150 2.06 6.28 -9.13
C LEU A 150 0.84 6.93 -9.79
N LEU A 151 -0.32 6.85 -9.14
CA LEU A 151 -1.54 7.52 -9.60
C LEU A 151 -1.41 9.04 -9.50
N ALA A 152 -0.86 9.58 -8.42
CA ALA A 152 -0.57 11.00 -8.30
C ALA A 152 0.42 11.49 -9.37
N LEU A 153 1.45 10.69 -9.67
CA LEU A 153 2.38 10.95 -10.77
C LEU A 153 1.67 10.93 -12.14
N LEU A 154 0.79 9.95 -12.36
CA LEU A 154 -0.01 9.85 -13.58
C LEU A 154 -0.90 11.08 -13.80
N VAL A 155 -1.56 11.57 -12.74
CA VAL A 155 -2.35 12.80 -12.78
C VAL A 155 -1.46 13.99 -13.13
N TYR A 156 -0.32 14.12 -12.46
CA TYR A 156 0.61 15.22 -12.69
C TYR A 156 1.17 15.28 -14.12
N GLU A 157 1.57 14.13 -14.68
CA GLU A 157 2.17 14.08 -16.02
C GLU A 157 1.13 14.23 -17.13
N LYS A 158 -0.10 13.73 -16.90
CA LYS A 158 -1.20 13.88 -17.86
C LYS A 158 -2.06 15.12 -17.63
N ARG A 159 -1.58 16.09 -16.84
CA ARG A 159 -2.29 17.34 -16.50
C ARG A 159 -2.77 18.17 -17.69
N SER A 160 -2.21 17.98 -18.88
CA SER A 160 -2.65 18.66 -20.09
C SER A 160 -4.01 18.15 -20.60
N ARG A 161 -4.54 17.06 -20.03
CA ARG A 161 -5.85 16.49 -20.36
C ARG A 161 -6.73 16.49 -19.11
N PRO A 162 -8.05 16.70 -19.27
CA PRO A 162 -8.97 16.56 -18.15
C PRO A 162 -8.89 15.14 -17.58
N LEU A 163 -8.93 15.04 -16.25
CA LEU A 163 -8.96 13.75 -15.56
C LEU A 163 -10.20 12.97 -16.00
N SER A 164 -10.03 11.73 -16.44
CA SER A 164 -11.19 10.88 -16.76
C SER A 164 -11.92 10.49 -15.48
N THR A 165 -13.26 10.48 -15.49
CA THR A 165 -14.09 10.06 -14.35
C THR A 165 -13.77 8.62 -13.90
N ARG A 166 -13.41 7.73 -14.84
CA ARG A 166 -12.98 6.36 -14.52
C ARG A 166 -11.72 6.33 -13.66
N LEU A 167 -10.72 7.14 -14.00
CA LEU A 167 -9.50 7.26 -13.20
C LEU A 167 -9.77 7.88 -11.83
N ALA A 168 -10.68 8.86 -11.74
CA ALA A 168 -11.09 9.43 -10.46
C ALA A 168 -11.72 8.36 -9.56
N TRP A 169 -12.69 7.57 -10.06
CA TRP A 169 -13.27 6.44 -9.32
C TRP A 169 -12.23 5.41 -8.90
N PHE A 170 -11.26 5.12 -9.76
CA PHE A 170 -10.19 4.18 -9.45
C PHE A 170 -9.28 4.71 -8.32
N ILE A 171 -8.88 5.98 -8.37
CA ILE A 171 -8.14 6.64 -7.27
C ILE A 171 -8.95 6.55 -5.97
N SER A 172 -10.25 6.87 -6.01
CA SER A 172 -11.13 6.78 -4.85
C SER A 172 -11.20 5.38 -4.26
N PHE A 173 -11.29 4.37 -5.13
CA PHE A 173 -11.31 2.97 -4.72
C PHE A 173 -10.02 2.59 -3.98
N ILE A 174 -8.85 2.96 -4.51
CA ILE A 174 -7.56 2.67 -3.86
C ILE A 174 -7.42 3.40 -2.52
N ILE A 175 -7.86 4.66 -2.42
CA ILE A 175 -7.86 5.40 -1.15
C ILE A 175 -8.82 4.74 -0.15
N GLY A 176 -10.04 4.40 -0.56
CA GLY A 176 -11.02 3.73 0.31
C GLY A 176 -10.57 2.35 0.78
N LEU A 177 -9.93 1.57 -0.11
CA LEU A 177 -9.28 0.31 0.23
C LEU A 177 -8.15 0.54 1.24
N GLY A 178 -7.32 1.56 1.05
CA GLY A 178 -6.28 1.95 2.01
C GLY A 178 -6.86 2.34 3.37
N LEU A 179 -7.89 3.18 3.40
CA LEU A 179 -8.52 3.66 4.65
C LEU A 179 -9.15 2.52 5.46
N SER A 180 -9.81 1.57 4.80
CA SER A 180 -10.37 0.36 5.44
C SER A 180 -9.28 -0.65 5.86
N THR A 181 -8.12 -0.63 5.20
CA THR A 181 -6.97 -1.47 5.56
C THR A 181 -6.13 -0.88 6.69
N ARG A 182 -5.83 0.42 6.65
CA ARG A 182 -4.96 1.15 7.59
C ARG A 182 -5.29 2.65 7.50
N LEU A 183 -6.32 3.06 8.23
CA LEU A 183 -6.79 4.45 8.27
C LEU A 183 -5.67 5.45 8.55
N PRO A 184 -4.84 5.32 9.62
CA PRO A 184 -3.84 6.34 9.93
C PRO A 184 -2.77 6.47 8.85
N ASP A 185 -2.21 5.34 8.37
CA ASP A 185 -1.17 5.31 7.35
C ASP A 185 -1.70 5.89 6.02
N THR A 186 -2.93 5.52 5.64
CA THR A 186 -3.51 5.97 4.37
C THR A 186 -3.89 7.43 4.43
N THR A 187 -4.54 7.90 5.50
CA THR A 187 -4.89 9.33 5.64
C THR A 187 -3.63 10.19 5.56
N PHE A 188 -2.56 9.77 6.24
CA PHE A 188 -1.30 10.51 6.26
C PHE A 188 -0.65 10.64 4.87
N ILE A 189 -0.76 9.63 4.00
CA ILE A 189 -0.24 9.70 2.64
C ILE A 189 -1.23 10.36 1.67
N ALA A 190 -2.49 9.94 1.72
CA ALA A 190 -3.50 10.34 0.76
C ALA A 190 -3.84 11.83 0.85
N VAL A 191 -3.88 12.42 2.06
CA VAL A 191 -4.21 13.85 2.22
C VAL A 191 -3.19 14.75 1.50
N PRO A 192 -1.87 14.64 1.75
CA PRO A 192 -0.87 15.40 0.99
C PRO A 192 -0.91 15.14 -0.52
N LEU A 193 -1.15 13.90 -0.95
CA LEU A 193 -1.26 13.57 -2.37
C LEU A 193 -2.51 14.19 -3.01
N ILE A 194 -3.64 14.22 -2.32
CA ILE A 194 -4.87 14.89 -2.77
C ILE A 194 -4.63 16.39 -2.88
N VAL A 195 -3.98 17.01 -1.88
CA VAL A 195 -3.59 18.43 -1.91
C VAL A 195 -2.68 18.70 -3.10
N PHE A 196 -1.66 17.87 -3.34
CA PHE A 196 -0.82 17.98 -4.52
C PHE A 196 -1.63 17.86 -5.83
N MET A 197 -2.49 16.85 -5.95
CA MET A 197 -3.32 16.64 -7.15
C MET A 197 -4.35 17.76 -7.37
N SER A 198 -4.81 18.43 -6.32
CA SER A 198 -5.81 19.52 -6.38
C SER A 198 -5.36 20.70 -7.25
N ALA A 199 -4.05 20.90 -7.40
CA ALA A 199 -3.50 21.92 -8.29
C ALA A 199 -3.63 21.56 -9.78
N TYR A 200 -3.98 20.31 -10.11
CA TYR A 200 -3.97 19.77 -11.47
C TYR A 200 -5.31 19.17 -11.91
N ILE A 201 -6.32 19.12 -11.04
CA ILE A 201 -7.63 18.55 -11.34
C ILE A 201 -8.73 19.57 -11.07
N SER A 202 -9.87 19.42 -11.77
CA SER A 202 -11.03 20.28 -11.49
C SER A 202 -11.63 19.99 -10.11
N PHE A 203 -12.23 21.01 -9.50
CA PHE A 203 -12.87 20.89 -8.19
C PHE A 203 -13.94 19.78 -8.13
N GLN A 204 -14.68 19.57 -9.23
CA GLN A 204 -15.66 18.47 -9.33
C GLN A 204 -15.01 17.08 -9.19
N HIS A 205 -13.86 16.86 -9.83
CA HIS A 205 -13.12 15.61 -9.72
C HIS A 205 -12.49 15.45 -8.34
N LEU A 206 -12.03 16.53 -7.73
CA LEU A 206 -11.53 16.53 -6.35
C LEU A 206 -12.62 16.08 -5.37
N LEU A 207 -13.82 16.69 -5.47
CA LEU A 207 -14.97 16.30 -4.66
C LEU A 207 -15.37 14.85 -4.90
N LEU A 208 -15.40 14.40 -6.16
CA LEU A 208 -15.65 13.00 -6.49
C LEU A 208 -14.62 12.08 -5.83
N ILE A 209 -13.33 12.42 -5.89
CA ILE A 209 -12.28 11.62 -5.26
C ILE A 209 -12.51 11.48 -3.76
N VAL A 210 -12.74 12.59 -3.06
CA VAL A 210 -12.95 12.60 -1.61
C VAL A 210 -14.23 11.84 -1.22
N ALA A 211 -15.36 12.18 -1.83
CA ALA A 211 -16.66 11.58 -1.49
C ALA A 211 -16.68 10.07 -1.79
N ALA A 212 -16.19 9.65 -2.97
CA ALA A 212 -16.15 8.23 -3.30
C ALA A 212 -15.11 7.46 -2.45
N SER A 213 -14.02 8.09 -2.01
CA SER A 213 -13.06 7.45 -1.09
C SER A 213 -13.71 7.13 0.26
N ILE A 214 -14.49 8.06 0.80
CA ILE A 214 -15.27 7.86 2.04
C ILE A 214 -16.29 6.74 1.82
N PHE A 215 -17.03 6.77 0.70
CA PHE A 215 -17.98 5.71 0.35
C PHE A 215 -17.32 4.33 0.32
N PHE A 216 -16.19 4.16 -0.37
CA PHE A 216 -15.47 2.88 -0.41
C PHE A 216 -14.89 2.48 0.95
N ALA A 217 -14.41 3.45 1.74
CA ALA A 217 -13.92 3.17 3.09
C ALA A 217 -15.04 2.64 4.00
N ILE A 218 -16.26 3.19 3.88
CA ILE A 218 -17.45 2.69 4.55
C ILE A 218 -17.80 1.30 4.00
N LEU A 219 -17.87 1.13 2.67
CA LEU A 219 -18.25 -0.14 2.03
C LEU A 219 -17.34 -1.31 2.43
N PHE A 220 -16.04 -1.09 2.56
CA PHE A 220 -15.09 -2.15 2.93
C PHE A 220 -14.91 -2.31 4.44
N ASN A 221 -15.68 -1.59 5.25
CA ASN A 221 -15.54 -1.60 6.68
C ASN A 221 -16.90 -1.65 7.40
N PRO A 222 -17.38 -2.86 7.75
CA PRO A 222 -18.70 -3.01 8.38
C PRO A 222 -18.80 -2.27 9.72
N PHE A 223 -17.70 -1.97 10.39
CA PHE A 223 -17.74 -1.19 11.64
C PHE A 223 -18.26 0.24 11.43
N PHE A 224 -18.04 0.84 10.26
CA PHE A 224 -18.65 2.14 9.92
C PHE A 224 -20.16 2.04 9.69
N TRP A 225 -20.70 0.85 9.41
CA TRP A 225 -22.14 0.67 9.20
C TRP A 225 -22.90 0.64 10.51
N PHE A 226 -22.29 0.07 11.55
CA PHE A 226 -22.98 -0.23 12.80
C PHE A 226 -22.61 0.71 13.94
N ILE A 227 -21.31 1.02 14.11
CA ILE A 227 -20.80 1.80 15.24
C ILE A 227 -19.64 2.73 14.82
N PRO A 228 -19.91 3.69 13.92
CA PRO A 228 -18.86 4.52 13.32
C PRO A 228 -18.13 5.40 14.35
N ILE A 229 -18.82 5.91 15.36
CA ILE A 229 -18.24 6.82 16.36
C ILE A 229 -17.31 6.06 17.30
N GLU A 230 -17.78 4.93 17.84
CA GLU A 230 -17.04 4.05 18.72
C GLU A 230 -15.82 3.47 18.01
N TYR A 231 -15.96 3.11 16.73
CA TYR A 231 -14.86 2.65 15.91
C TYR A 231 -13.76 3.71 15.75
N ILE A 232 -14.12 4.96 15.43
CA ILE A 232 -13.16 6.06 15.34
C ILE A 232 -12.50 6.31 16.69
N LYS A 233 -13.28 6.33 17.77
CA LYS A 233 -12.76 6.50 19.14
C LYS A 233 -11.76 5.39 19.47
N THR A 234 -12.06 4.14 19.13
CA THR A 234 -11.19 2.99 19.36
C THR A 234 -9.89 3.10 18.57
N ILE A 235 -9.95 3.53 17.30
CA ILE A 235 -8.74 3.80 16.51
C ILE A 235 -7.88 4.88 17.19
N ILE A 236 -8.49 5.98 17.62
CA ILE A 236 -7.76 7.09 18.27
C ILE A 236 -7.15 6.63 19.59
N LEU A 237 -7.93 5.95 20.45
CA LEU A 237 -7.50 5.48 21.76
C LEU A 237 -6.44 4.38 21.66
N SER A 238 -6.62 3.38 20.79
CA SER A 238 -5.61 2.35 20.53
C SER A 238 -4.33 2.96 19.95
N THR A 239 -4.46 3.98 19.11
CA THR A 239 -3.30 4.73 18.62
C THR A 239 -2.60 5.47 19.76
N ALA A 240 -3.35 6.04 20.71
CA ALA A 240 -2.81 6.76 21.86
C ALA A 240 -2.17 5.82 22.91
N SER A 241 -2.77 4.68 23.21
CA SER A 241 -2.24 3.73 24.21
C SER A 241 -0.94 3.07 23.74
N HIS A 242 -0.83 2.74 22.45
CA HIS A 242 0.42 2.22 21.88
C HIS A 242 1.59 3.22 21.94
N ILE A 243 1.32 4.53 21.95
CA ILE A 243 2.35 5.58 22.15
C ILE A 243 2.89 5.53 23.59
N VAL A 244 2.05 5.21 24.57
CA VAL A 244 2.41 5.19 25.99
C VAL A 244 3.11 3.89 26.39
N ASP A 245 2.65 2.74 25.87
CA ASP A 245 3.10 1.41 26.33
C ASP A 245 4.34 0.85 25.60
N THR A 246 4.78 1.44 24.48
CA THR A 246 5.90 0.91 23.67
C THR A 246 7.28 1.47 24.03
N GLY A 247 7.44 2.05 25.22
CA GLY A 247 8.74 2.40 25.81
C GLY A 247 9.60 1.19 26.22
N SER A 248 9.65 0.13 25.41
CA SER A 248 10.54 -1.01 25.64
C SER A 248 11.96 -0.68 25.16
N PRO A 249 12.99 -0.70 26.03
CA PRO A 249 14.36 -0.24 25.72
C PRO A 249 15.21 -1.20 24.86
N GLY A 250 14.61 -2.19 24.17
CA GLY A 250 15.35 -3.35 23.66
C GLY A 250 15.84 -3.31 22.20
N PHE A 251 15.26 -2.50 21.31
CA PHE A 251 15.58 -2.57 19.88
C PHE A 251 16.17 -1.26 19.35
N GLN A 252 17.50 -1.18 19.34
CA GLN A 252 18.21 -0.08 18.69
C GLN A 252 18.34 -0.36 17.20
N LEU A 253 17.76 0.52 16.37
CA LEU A 253 17.88 0.42 14.92
C LEU A 253 19.32 0.76 14.52
N THR A 254 20.14 -0.27 14.26
CA THR A 254 21.49 -0.06 13.74
C THR A 254 21.42 0.22 12.23
N PRO A 255 22.35 1.02 11.67
CA PRO A 255 22.48 1.18 10.22
C PRO A 255 22.60 -0.17 9.48
N LEU A 256 23.15 -1.18 10.15
CA LEU A 256 23.28 -2.55 9.65
C LEU A 256 21.91 -3.23 9.46
N TRP A 257 20.96 -3.01 10.38
CA TRP A 257 19.58 -3.52 10.25
C TRP A 257 18.81 -2.83 9.12
N VAL A 258 19.05 -1.54 8.89
CA VAL A 258 18.51 -0.85 7.71
C VAL A 258 19.06 -1.52 6.45
N LEU A 259 20.39 -1.63 6.33
CA LEU A 259 21.04 -2.29 5.20
C LEU A 259 20.59 -3.74 4.99
N TYR A 260 20.31 -4.49 6.06
CA TYR A 260 19.85 -5.88 6.01
C TYR A 260 18.41 -6.04 5.54
N TYR A 261 17.49 -5.17 5.97
CA TYR A 261 16.10 -5.19 5.52
C TYR A 261 15.87 -4.45 4.20
N THR A 262 16.86 -3.68 3.74
CA THR A 262 16.73 -2.82 2.56
C THR A 262 17.92 -2.86 1.62
N PRO A 263 18.59 -4.00 1.36
CA PRO A 263 19.74 -3.99 0.45
C PRO A 263 19.35 -3.45 -0.92
N LEU A 264 18.18 -3.83 -1.44
CA LEU A 264 17.64 -3.29 -2.69
C LEU A 264 17.32 -1.79 -2.62
N THR A 265 16.77 -1.28 -1.52
CA THR A 265 16.41 0.13 -1.40
C THR A 265 17.63 1.01 -1.13
N THR A 266 18.60 0.53 -0.35
CA THR A 266 19.88 1.21 -0.13
C THR A 266 20.70 1.23 -1.40
N ILE A 267 20.77 0.11 -2.15
CA ILE A 267 21.37 0.09 -3.49
C ILE A 267 20.65 1.08 -4.40
N SER A 268 19.32 1.12 -4.38
CA SER A 268 18.57 2.06 -5.21
C SER A 268 18.78 3.53 -4.84
N ILE A 269 18.81 3.85 -3.54
CA ILE A 269 19.07 5.21 -3.03
C ILE A 269 20.51 5.61 -3.35
N PHE A 270 21.48 4.74 -3.07
CA PHE A 270 22.90 4.99 -3.31
C PHE A 270 23.17 5.23 -4.79
N LEU A 271 22.65 4.35 -5.66
CA LEU A 271 22.85 4.50 -7.08
C LEU A 271 22.04 5.70 -7.66
N ALA A 272 20.91 6.08 -7.06
CA ALA A 272 20.18 7.30 -7.40
C ALA A 272 20.96 8.58 -7.01
N VAL A 273 21.58 8.61 -5.82
CA VAL A 273 22.43 9.72 -5.37
C VAL A 273 23.67 9.83 -6.26
N LEU A 274 24.34 8.70 -6.54
CA LEU A 274 25.50 8.65 -7.42
C LEU A 274 25.16 9.23 -8.81
N SER A 275 24.03 8.82 -9.39
CA SER A 275 23.61 9.35 -10.69
C SER A 275 23.11 10.79 -10.65
N PHE A 276 22.49 11.25 -9.56
CA PHE A 276 22.11 12.66 -9.40
C PHE A 276 23.36 13.55 -9.42
N ILE A 277 24.43 13.09 -8.76
CA ILE A 277 25.74 13.76 -8.74
C ILE A 277 26.39 13.71 -10.13
N CYS A 278 26.33 12.56 -10.82
CA CYS A 278 27.00 12.37 -12.11
C CYS A 278 26.24 12.95 -13.34
N ASN A 279 24.91 13.07 -13.32
CA ASN A 279 24.09 13.35 -14.50
C ASN A 279 23.06 14.50 -14.31
N ARG A 280 23.51 15.60 -13.69
CA ARG A 280 22.72 16.78 -13.26
C ARG A 280 21.70 17.39 -14.25
N LYS A 281 21.64 17.03 -15.53
CA LYS A 281 20.97 17.86 -16.55
C LYS A 281 19.56 17.47 -17.01
N LYS A 282 19.01 16.28 -16.73
CA LYS A 282 17.61 15.95 -17.11
C LYS A 282 16.97 14.95 -16.16
N ILE A 283 16.33 15.44 -15.09
CA ILE A 283 15.54 14.59 -14.19
C ILE A 283 14.21 14.25 -14.88
N PRO A 284 13.83 12.97 -15.05
CA PRO A 284 12.60 12.57 -15.76
C PRO A 284 11.33 12.65 -14.90
N VAL A 285 11.43 13.24 -13.71
CA VAL A 285 10.34 13.45 -12.76
C VAL A 285 10.43 14.89 -12.27
N SER A 286 9.30 15.57 -12.15
CA SER A 286 9.30 16.99 -11.81
C SER A 286 9.76 17.24 -10.37
N ALA A 287 10.46 18.36 -10.16
CA ALA A 287 10.88 18.78 -8.82
C ALA A 287 9.71 18.90 -7.83
N PRO A 288 8.50 19.40 -8.19
CA PRO A 288 7.37 19.43 -7.28
C PRO A 288 6.92 18.05 -6.78
N PHE A 289 6.85 17.05 -7.67
CA PHE A 289 6.47 15.70 -7.26
C PHE A 289 7.52 15.07 -6.34
N LEU A 290 8.81 15.24 -6.68
CA LEU A 290 9.91 14.76 -5.86
C LEU A 290 9.95 15.42 -4.48
N LEU A 291 9.65 16.72 -4.40
CA LEU A 291 9.55 17.43 -3.14
C LEU A 291 8.38 16.91 -2.30
N THR A 292 7.18 16.75 -2.88
CA THR A 292 6.02 16.18 -2.17
C THR A 292 6.34 14.79 -1.63
N LEU A 293 6.92 13.93 -2.47
CA LEU A 293 7.35 12.59 -2.07
C LEU A 293 8.40 12.65 -0.95
N PHE A 294 9.40 13.50 -1.05
CA PHE A 294 10.42 13.68 -0.01
C PHE A 294 9.80 14.17 1.30
N LEU A 295 8.92 15.18 1.27
CA LEU A 295 8.27 15.71 2.46
C LEU A 295 7.40 14.66 3.15
N ILE A 296 6.62 13.89 2.39
CA ILE A 296 5.81 12.79 2.94
C ILE A 296 6.72 11.72 3.54
N THR A 297 7.76 11.32 2.81
CA THR A 297 8.71 10.27 3.24
C THR A 297 9.52 10.72 4.46
N ALA A 298 9.90 11.99 4.56
CA ALA A 298 10.63 12.55 5.68
C ALA A 298 9.73 12.73 6.90
N ALA A 299 8.48 13.14 6.73
CA ALA A 299 7.53 13.33 7.85
C ALA A 299 6.97 12.01 8.39
N PHE A 300 6.89 10.96 7.56
CA PHE A 300 6.34 9.67 7.98
C PHE A 300 7.10 9.05 9.17
N PRO A 301 8.45 8.98 9.20
CA PRO A 301 9.20 8.54 10.37
C PRO A 301 8.94 9.39 11.60
N PHE A 302 8.81 10.71 11.54
CA PHE A 302 8.59 11.51 12.75
C PHE A 302 7.22 11.29 13.38
N ILE A 303 6.19 11.08 12.55
CA ILE A 303 4.81 10.87 13.02
C ILE A 303 4.56 9.41 13.41
N THR A 304 5.31 8.47 12.81
CA THR A 304 5.27 7.04 13.20
C THR A 304 6.31 6.65 14.26
N ASN A 305 7.38 7.44 14.48
CA ASN A 305 8.38 7.26 15.55
C ASN A 305 7.82 7.59 16.93
N VAL A 306 6.85 8.51 17.04
CA VAL A 306 6.10 8.66 18.30
C VAL A 306 5.25 7.41 18.58
N ARG A 307 5.00 6.57 17.57
CA ARG A 307 4.02 5.48 17.66
C ARG A 307 4.60 4.08 17.87
N TYR A 308 5.81 3.75 17.41
CA TYR A 308 6.31 2.36 17.47
C TYR A 308 7.84 2.27 17.45
N LEU A 309 8.47 2.22 18.63
CA LEU A 309 9.89 1.86 18.84
C LEU A 309 10.22 0.37 18.50
N THR A 310 9.39 -0.29 17.68
CA THR A 310 9.70 -1.55 16.96
C THR A 310 9.97 -1.31 15.46
N LEU A 311 10.46 -0.11 15.14
CA LEU A 311 11.43 0.29 14.12
C LEU A 311 11.73 -0.63 12.90
N ALA A 312 12.02 -1.93 13.01
CA ALA A 312 12.36 -2.76 11.85
C ALA A 312 11.20 -3.02 10.85
N ARG A 313 9.96 -3.19 11.32
CA ARG A 313 8.79 -3.60 10.47
C ARG A 313 8.08 -2.42 9.78
N GLN A 314 8.28 -1.19 10.24
CA GLN A 314 7.59 0.00 9.70
C GLN A 314 8.45 0.77 8.71
N LEU A 315 9.75 0.87 8.97
CA LEU A 315 10.75 1.35 8.01
C LEU A 315 10.57 0.65 6.67
N THR A 316 10.39 -0.66 6.69
CA THR A 316 10.18 -1.48 5.52
C THR A 316 8.95 -1.08 4.68
N ARG A 317 7.86 -0.58 5.26
CA ARG A 317 6.68 -0.10 4.50
C ARG A 317 6.99 1.15 3.71
N LEU A 318 7.65 2.11 4.34
CA LEU A 318 8.21 3.28 3.68
C LEU A 318 9.26 2.90 2.65
N PHE A 319 9.96 1.77 2.84
CA PHE A 319 10.92 1.24 1.88
C PHE A 319 10.27 0.53 0.69
N ILE A 320 9.05 -0.02 0.76
CA ILE A 320 8.30 -0.46 -0.43
C ILE A 320 7.91 0.75 -1.25
N VAL A 321 7.35 1.76 -0.58
CA VAL A 321 6.97 3.02 -1.22
C VAL A 321 8.21 3.68 -1.82
N SER A 322 9.31 3.70 -1.08
CA SER A 322 10.57 4.18 -1.59
C SER A 322 11.20 3.24 -2.62
N ALA A 323 10.99 1.93 -2.63
CA ALA A 323 11.53 1.06 -3.68
C ALA A 323 10.70 1.10 -4.97
N ILE A 324 9.39 1.33 -4.86
CA ILE A 324 8.51 1.43 -6.03
C ILE A 324 8.52 2.86 -6.59
N VAL A 325 8.56 3.87 -5.71
CA VAL A 325 8.57 5.29 -6.09
C VAL A 325 10.00 5.83 -6.25
N PHE A 326 10.94 5.50 -5.35
CA PHE A 326 12.38 5.89 -5.44
C PHE A 326 13.31 4.79 -5.95
N GLY A 327 12.97 3.50 -5.87
CA GLY A 327 13.79 2.43 -6.45
C GLY A 327 13.91 2.54 -7.96
N PHE A 328 13.12 3.45 -8.54
CA PHE A 328 13.20 3.89 -9.93
C PHE A 328 13.49 5.37 -10.17
N SER A 329 14.03 6.08 -9.18
CA SER A 329 15.10 7.04 -9.51
C SER A 329 16.24 6.34 -10.27
N PHE A 330 16.29 4.99 -10.21
CA PHE A 330 17.22 4.15 -10.93
C PHE A 330 16.81 3.72 -12.37
N LEU A 331 15.53 3.63 -12.73
CA LEU A 331 15.14 3.40 -14.15
C LEU A 331 15.18 4.67 -14.99
N ALA A 332 15.25 5.84 -14.35
CA ALA A 332 15.73 7.06 -14.97
C ALA A 332 17.14 6.87 -15.58
N ILE A 333 17.99 6.03 -14.97
CA ILE A 333 19.35 5.75 -15.45
C ILE A 333 19.33 4.67 -16.53
N TYR A 334 18.49 3.64 -16.37
CA TYR A 334 18.36 2.58 -17.38
C TYR A 334 17.85 3.12 -18.73
N ASN A 335 16.95 4.11 -18.73
CA ASN A 335 16.48 4.76 -19.98
C ASN A 335 17.38 5.92 -20.46
N LEU A 336 18.34 6.40 -19.66
CA LEU A 336 19.31 7.40 -20.10
C LEU A 336 20.52 6.78 -20.81
N ILE A 337 20.77 5.48 -20.65
CA ILE A 337 21.94 4.79 -21.22
C ILE A 337 21.65 4.08 -22.55
N LEU A 338 20.39 3.69 -22.84
CA LEU A 338 20.04 2.90 -24.04
C LEU A 338 19.41 3.63 -25.25
N PRO A 339 19.34 4.98 -25.35
CA PRO A 339 19.20 5.64 -26.66
C PRO A 339 20.55 5.91 -27.35
N GLY A 340 21.68 5.64 -26.68
CA GLY A 340 23.02 5.79 -27.26
C GLY A 340 23.39 4.76 -28.35
N PHE A 341 22.51 3.81 -28.66
CA PHE A 341 22.76 2.74 -29.65
C PHE A 341 21.78 2.74 -30.85
N GLN A 342 21.11 3.86 -31.13
CA GLN A 342 20.38 4.05 -32.40
C GLN A 342 20.94 5.21 -33.27
N GLY A 343 22.18 5.63 -32.98
CA GLY A 343 22.93 6.60 -33.80
C GLY A 343 24.13 6.01 -34.53
N ALA A 344 24.19 4.68 -34.69
CA ALA A 344 25.23 4.00 -35.44
C ALA A 344 24.68 2.72 -36.09
N ILE A 345 23.82 2.90 -37.10
CA ILE A 345 23.77 2.28 -38.45
C ILE A 345 22.77 3.09 -39.26
#